data_AF-A0A4S1DTG1-F1
#
_entry.id   AF-A0A4S1DTG1-F1
#
_cell.length_a   1.000
_cell.length_b   1.000
_cell.length_c   1.000
_cell.angle_alpha   90.00
_cell.angle_beta   90.00
_cell.angle_gamma   90.00
#
_symmetry.space_group_name_H-M   'P 1'
#
loop_
_entity.id
_entity.type
_entity.pdbx_description
1 polymer ?
#
loop_
_entity_poly.entity_id
_entity_poly.type
_entity_poly.pdbx_seq_one_letter_code
_entity_poly.pdbx_strand_id
1 'polypeptide(L)' 'MVLELQLTKEQFTNQTQTGIDFFDNLVTKLIKSGPPKIGLNVLMGKTTKPKLANLLSHLKVGKLELISGVYKAI' A
#
# COMPACT_ATOMS: atom_id res chain seq x y z
N MET A 1 -7.49 9.58 16.75
CA MET A 1 -6.61 8.40 16.67
C MET A 1 -5.10 8.72 16.53
N VAL A 2 -4.61 9.88 16.97
CA VAL A 2 -3.15 10.14 17.18
C VAL A 2 -2.93 10.69 18.60
N LEU A 3 -3.90 11.48 19.10
CA LEU A 3 -3.96 11.90 20.52
C LEU A 3 -3.98 10.73 21.52
N GLU A 4 -4.68 9.62 21.21
CA GLU A 4 -4.75 8.46 22.10
C GLU A 4 -3.41 7.73 22.26
N LEU A 5 -2.49 7.92 21.31
CA LEU A 5 -1.15 7.36 21.37
C LEU A 5 -0.13 8.32 22.01
N GLN A 6 -0.57 9.49 22.49
CA GLN A 6 0.30 10.58 22.98
C GLN A 6 1.40 10.95 21.99
N LEU A 7 1.07 10.97 20.69
CA LEU A 7 1.99 11.34 19.63
C LEU A 7 1.61 12.69 19.01
N THR A 8 2.60 13.48 18.63
CA THR A 8 2.43 14.69 17.81
C THR A 8 2.97 14.44 16.41
N LYS A 9 2.23 14.88 15.39
CA LYS A 9 2.62 14.76 13.98
C LYS A 9 3.62 15.86 13.62
N GLU A 10 4.84 15.50 13.23
CA GLU A 10 5.86 16.46 12.79
C GLU A 10 5.92 16.58 11.27
N GLN A 11 5.85 15.44 10.58
CA GLN A 11 5.90 15.38 9.13
C GLN A 11 4.76 14.51 8.62
N PHE A 12 4.25 14.88 7.45
CA PHE A 12 3.25 14.11 6.73
C PHE A 12 3.49 14.22 5.24
N THR A 13 3.34 13.11 4.53
CA THR A 13 3.40 13.07 3.06
C THR A 13 2.34 12.11 2.55
N ASN A 14 1.50 12.62 1.65
CA ASN A 14 0.57 11.77 0.90
C ASN A 14 1.33 11.16 -0.29
N GLN A 15 1.50 9.85 -0.25
CA GLN A 15 2.19 9.05 -1.26
C GLN A 15 1.22 8.22 -2.09
N THR A 16 -0.08 8.54 -2.08
CA THR A 16 -1.12 7.75 -2.76
C THR A 16 -0.81 7.55 -4.24
N GLN A 17 -0.40 8.62 -4.94
CA GLN A 17 -0.04 8.50 -6.36
C GLN A 17 1.18 7.60 -6.58
N THR A 18 2.25 7.79 -5.79
CA THR A 18 3.44 6.92 -5.86
C THR A 18 3.09 5.45 -5.58
N GLY A 19 2.17 5.20 -4.64
CA GLY A 19 1.64 3.87 -4.37
C GLY A 19 0.88 3.30 -5.57
N ILE A 20 0.00 4.08 -6.19
CA ILE A 20 -0.72 3.69 -7.41
C ILE A 20 0.27 3.30 -8.51
N ASP A 21 1.26 4.14 -8.77
CA ASP A 21 2.27 3.91 -9.81
C ASP A 21 3.09 2.63 -9.54
N PHE A 22 3.46 2.39 -8.28
CA PHE A 22 4.14 1.16 -7.87
C PHE A 22 3.29 -0.08 -8.13
N PHE A 23 2.01 -0.07 -7.72
CA PHE A 23 1.12 -1.22 -7.85
C PHE A 23 0.71 -1.47 -9.31
N ASP A 24 0.54 -0.43 -10.14
CA ASP A 24 0.31 -0.59 -11.57
C ASP A 24 1.50 -1.27 -12.27
N ASN A 25 2.72 -0.87 -11.92
CA ASN A 25 3.94 -1.51 -12.40
C ASN A 25 4.05 -2.97 -11.92
N LEU A 26 3.69 -3.22 -10.65
CA LEU A 26 3.68 -4.57 -10.10
C LEU A 26 2.69 -5.47 -10.85
N VAL A 27 1.44 -5.03 -11.04
CA VAL A 27 0.42 -5.79 -11.77
C VAL A 27 0.87 -6.08 -13.21
N THR A 28 1.45 -5.10 -13.89
CA THR A 28 2.00 -5.27 -15.24
C THR A 28 3.08 -6.35 -15.28
N LYS A 29 4.01 -6.35 -14.32
CA LYS A 29 5.05 -7.39 -14.19
C LYS A 29 4.44 -8.77 -13.90
N LEU A 30 3.43 -8.83 -13.02
CA LEU A 30 2.75 -10.09 -12.69
C LEU A 30 2.03 -10.70 -13.90
N ILE A 31 1.43 -9.88 -14.77
CA ILE A 31 0.79 -10.34 -16.01
C ILE A 31 1.84 -10.85 -17.00
N LYS A 32 2.93 -10.08 -17.19
CA LYS A 32 3.97 -10.40 -18.19
C LYS A 32 4.83 -11.61 -17.81
N SER A 33 5.21 -11.70 -16.54
CA SER A 33 6.27 -12.61 -16.07
C SER A 33 5.79 -13.60 -15.02
N GLY A 34 4.52 -13.54 -14.63
CA GLY A 34 3.99 -14.30 -13.50
C GLY A 34 4.45 -13.76 -12.14
N PRO A 35 3.91 -14.30 -11.04
CA PRO A 35 4.38 -13.95 -9.70
C PRO A 35 5.82 -14.41 -9.49
N PRO A 36 6.65 -13.62 -8.76
CA PRO A 36 7.98 -14.07 -8.39
C PRO A 36 7.91 -15.37 -7.56
N LYS A 37 8.93 -16.24 -7.73
CA LYS A 37 9.01 -17.55 -7.05
C LYS A 37 8.95 -17.42 -5.52
N ILE A 38 9.53 -16.36 -4.98
CA ILE A 38 9.40 -15.95 -3.57
C ILE A 38 8.83 -14.53 -3.57
N GLY A 39 7.58 -14.38 -3.15
CA GLY A 39 6.87 -13.12 -3.14
C GLY A 39 5.66 -13.13 -2.22
N LEU A 40 4.87 -12.05 -2.23
CA LEU A 40 3.64 -11.89 -1.43
C LEU A 40 2.61 -13.02 -1.62
N ASN A 41 2.68 -13.76 -2.72
CA ASN A 41 1.93 -15.00 -2.98
C ASN A 41 2.27 -16.15 -2.03
N VAL A 42 3.49 -16.19 -1.51
CA VAL A 42 3.90 -17.17 -0.50
C VAL A 42 3.30 -16.83 0.86
N LEU A 43 3.17 -15.53 1.17
CA LEU A 43 2.67 -15.06 2.46
C LEU A 43 1.13 -15.00 2.54
N MET A 44 0.45 -14.63 1.44
CA MET A 44 -1.02 -14.43 1.42
C MET A 44 -1.79 -15.53 0.66
N GLY A 45 -1.07 -16.52 0.12
CA GLY A 45 -1.64 -17.71 -0.52
C GLY A 45 -2.58 -17.40 -1.70
N LYS A 46 -3.69 -18.13 -1.78
CA LYS A 46 -4.66 -18.02 -2.89
C LYS A 46 -5.32 -16.63 -2.99
N THR A 47 -5.29 -15.83 -1.93
CA THR A 47 -5.98 -14.54 -1.85
C THR A 47 -5.11 -13.34 -2.26
N THR A 48 -3.84 -13.56 -2.61
CA THR A 48 -2.91 -12.48 -2.97
C THR A 48 -3.42 -11.62 -4.12
N LYS A 49 -3.88 -12.25 -5.21
CA LYS A 49 -4.37 -11.54 -6.40
C LYS A 49 -5.56 -10.62 -6.09
N PRO A 50 -6.68 -11.11 -5.51
CA PRO A 50 -7.81 -10.23 -5.20
C PRO A 50 -7.46 -9.16 -4.16
N LYS A 51 -6.60 -9.44 -3.18
CA LYS A 51 -6.17 -8.42 -2.20
C LYS A 51 -5.38 -7.27 -2.85
N LEU A 52 -4.44 -7.58 -3.75
CA LEU A 52 -3.68 -6.57 -4.48
C LEU A 52 -4.57 -5.77 -5.44
N ALA A 53 -5.49 -6.43 -6.14
CA ALA A 53 -6.45 -5.77 -7.02
C ALA A 53 -7.36 -4.81 -6.23
N ASN A 54 -7.88 -5.25 -5.08
CA ASN A 54 -8.72 -4.42 -4.23
C ASN A 54 -7.95 -3.24 -3.63
N LEU A 55 -6.71 -3.45 -3.16
CA LEU A 55 -5.86 -2.38 -2.66
C LEU A 55 -5.65 -1.29 -3.73
N LEU A 56 -5.23 -1.69 -4.93
CA LEU A 56 -5.02 -0.77 -6.05
C LEU A 56 -6.31 -0.03 -6.44
N SER A 57 -7.43 -0.76 -6.54
CA SER A 57 -8.74 -0.16 -6.83
C SER A 57 -9.10 0.90 -5.79
N HIS A 58 -8.97 0.57 -4.50
CA HIS A 58 -9.31 1.47 -3.41
C HIS A 58 -8.43 2.72 -3.36
N LEU A 59 -7.13 2.61 -3.68
CA LEU A 59 -6.25 3.77 -3.83
C LEU A 59 -6.72 4.66 -5.00
N LYS A 60 -7.05 4.07 -6.16
CA LYS A 60 -7.49 4.81 -7.35
C LYS A 60 -8.82 5.54 -7.16
N VAL A 61 -9.76 4.95 -6.42
CA VAL A 61 -11.09 5.57 -6.18
C VAL A 61 -11.14 6.44 -4.92
N GLY A 62 -10.00 6.68 -4.25
CA GLY A 62 -9.92 7.50 -3.05
C GLY A 62 -10.57 6.89 -1.81
N LYS A 63 -10.80 5.57 -1.78
CA LYS A 63 -11.26 4.84 -0.58
C LYS A 63 -10.12 4.58 0.41
N LEU A 64 -8.88 4.58 -0.08
CA LEU A 64 -7.67 4.46 0.72
C LEU A 64 -6.67 5.55 0.31
N GLU A 65 -5.90 6.00 1.29
CA GLU A 65 -4.74 6.87 1.07
C GLU A 65 -3.48 6.16 1.58
N LEU A 66 -2.37 6.32 0.86
CA LEU A 66 -1.07 5.86 1.33
C LEU A 66 -0.32 7.04 1.93
N ILE A 67 -0.17 7.02 3.25
CA ILE A 67 0.43 8.12 4.01
C ILE A 67 1.71 7.63 4.68
N SER A 68 2.75 8.45 4.64
CA SER A 68 3.90 8.35 5.54
C SER A 68 4.10 9.64 6.33
N GLY A 69 4.79 9.54 7.46
CA GLY A 69 5.05 10.68 8.32
C GLY A 69 5.90 10.32 9.52
N VAL A 70 6.37 11.35 10.22
CA VAL A 70 7.11 11.24 11.48
C VAL A 70 6.21 11.72 12.60
N TYR A 71 6.09 10.89 13.63
CA TYR A 71 5.32 11.16 14.84
C TYR A 71 6.26 11.05 16.05
N LYS A 72 6.21 12.02 16.96
CA LYS A 72 6.99 12.02 18.20
C LYS A 72 6.10 11.90 19.42
N ALA A 73 6.56 11.19 20.44
CA ALA A 73 5.91 11.17 21.73
C ALA A 73 5.87 12.59 22.33
N ILE A 74 4.76 12.89 22.98
CA ILE A 74 4.55 14.09 23.81
C ILE A 74 5.26 13.88 25.14
#